data_AF-A0A8C8SL83-F1
#
_entry.id   AF-A0A8C8SL83-F1
#
_cell.length_a   1.000
_cell.length_b   1.000
_cell.length_c   1.000
_cell.angle_alpha   90.00
_cell.angle_beta   90.00
_cell.angle_gamma   90.00
#
_symmetry.space_group_name_H-M   'P 1'
#
loop_
_entity.id
_entity.type
_entity.pdbx_description
1 polymer ?
#
loop_
_entity_poly.entity_id
_entity_poly.type
_entity_poly.pdbx_seq_one_letter_code
_entity_poly.pdbx_strand_id
1 'polypeptide(L)'
;KPSSKSLPLDGPLKLGKRKFGSALDPGPTEGVHGIDIPTTPDFTATSTAAVPVRRLRAATNGSAGLDLILQADTDFQLPGEVHVIPTQVTGPLPPQVVGLILPRSHAGRMGFFVIPGVIDADYTGILKVQVWTSLPQQLPKGSSIAQLILVPFWVPGAKNKERATGGFGSTKNRGSGDCCTTSEK
;
A
#
# COMPACT_ATOMS: atom_id res chain seq x y z
N LYS A 1 -22.74 51.78 11.71
CA LYS A 1 -21.62 51.76 12.68
C LYS A 1 -22.03 50.83 13.84
N PRO A 2 -21.80 49.51 13.76
CA PRO A 2 -22.21 48.59 14.81
C PRO A 2 -21.08 48.38 15.84
N SER A 3 -21.47 48.33 17.11
CA SER A 3 -20.61 48.19 18.29
C SER A 3 -20.08 46.75 18.44
N SER A 4 -18.76 46.60 18.47
CA SER A 4 -18.07 45.35 18.80
C SER A 4 -18.17 45.07 20.30
N LYS A 5 -18.77 43.93 20.67
CA LYS A 5 -18.64 43.36 22.02
C LYS A 5 -17.42 42.44 22.05
N SER A 6 -16.46 42.77 22.92
CA SER A 6 -15.30 41.93 23.25
C SER A 6 -15.71 40.81 24.21
N LEU A 7 -15.20 39.61 23.97
CA LEU A 7 -15.24 38.48 24.91
C LEU A 7 -13.98 38.53 25.78
N PRO A 8 -14.06 38.23 27.09
CA PRO A 8 -12.88 38.20 27.93
C PRO A 8 -12.08 36.92 27.72
N LEU A 9 -10.78 37.10 27.50
CA LEU A 9 -9.74 36.10 27.68
C LEU A 9 -9.41 36.05 29.17
N ASP A 10 -9.54 34.88 29.80
CA ASP A 10 -8.53 34.30 30.71
C ASP A 10 -9.10 33.19 31.60
N GLY A 11 -8.41 32.05 31.58
CA GLY A 11 -8.55 30.98 32.56
C GLY A 11 -7.41 29.98 32.38
N PRO A 12 -6.47 29.82 33.33
CA PRO A 12 -5.38 28.87 33.19
C PRO A 12 -5.87 27.43 33.38
N LEU A 13 -5.55 26.57 32.40
CA LEU A 13 -5.74 25.12 32.50
C LEU A 13 -4.81 24.55 33.58
N LYS A 14 -5.38 23.98 34.64
CA LYS A 14 -4.64 23.26 35.69
C LYS A 14 -4.08 21.94 35.13
N LEU A 15 -2.77 21.88 34.94
CA LEU A 15 -2.05 20.65 34.61
C LEU A 15 -1.81 19.83 35.89
N GLY A 16 -2.48 18.68 36.01
CA GLY A 16 -2.30 17.76 37.12
C GLY A 16 -0.91 17.11 37.12
N LYS A 17 -0.12 17.37 38.16
CA LYS A 17 1.17 16.70 38.40
C LYS A 17 0.92 15.27 38.89
N ARG A 18 1.18 14.26 38.05
CA ARG A 18 1.34 12.88 38.51
C ARG A 18 2.78 12.68 38.98
N LYS A 19 2.95 12.39 40.28
CA LYS A 19 4.21 11.94 40.88
C LYS A 19 4.55 10.55 40.32
N PHE A 20 5.73 10.38 39.74
CA PHE A 20 6.36 9.08 39.59
C PHE A 20 7.44 8.95 40.65
N GLY A 21 7.33 7.86 41.43
CA GLY A 21 8.25 7.49 42.49
C GLY A 21 9.63 7.07 41.96
N SER A 22 10.58 7.16 42.87
CA SER A 22 12.03 7.08 42.71
C SER A 22 12.59 5.69 42.42
N ALA A 23 13.66 5.72 41.62
CA ALA A 23 14.87 4.88 41.59
C ALA A 23 14.97 3.67 42.55
N LEU A 24 15.30 2.51 41.96
CA LEU A 24 16.04 1.42 42.57
C LEU A 24 17.16 0.98 41.59
N ASP A 25 18.34 0.73 42.14
CA ASP A 25 19.62 0.44 41.49
C ASP A 25 19.67 -0.87 40.66
N PRO A 26 20.66 -1.02 39.76
CA PRO A 26 20.78 -2.16 38.84
C PRO A 26 21.76 -3.25 39.32
N GLY A 27 21.49 -4.50 38.93
CA GLY A 27 22.47 -5.58 38.84
C GLY A 27 21.82 -6.93 38.52
N PRO A 28 22.57 -7.98 38.14
CA PRO A 28 23.75 -8.03 37.27
C PRO A 28 23.41 -8.58 35.86
N THR A 29 24.35 -8.43 34.94
CA THR A 29 24.33 -8.91 33.55
C THR A 29 24.42 -10.44 33.47
N GLU A 30 23.42 -11.07 32.84
CA GLU A 30 23.49 -12.45 32.34
C GLU A 30 22.88 -12.47 30.94
N GLY A 31 23.62 -13.01 29.97
CA GLY A 31 23.27 -13.00 28.55
C GLY A 31 22.12 -13.94 28.22
N VAL A 32 21.28 -13.52 27.27
CA VAL A 32 20.33 -14.40 26.59
C VAL A 32 20.42 -14.18 25.08
N HIS A 33 20.68 -15.31 24.41
CA HIS A 33 20.73 -15.51 22.98
C HIS A 33 19.44 -15.06 22.27
N GLY A 34 19.61 -14.55 21.05
CA GLY A 34 18.65 -14.71 19.95
C GLY A 34 17.35 -13.94 20.08
N ILE A 35 17.33 -12.71 19.56
CA ILE A 35 16.09 -12.02 19.25
C ILE A 35 15.54 -12.67 17.98
N ASP A 36 14.60 -13.61 18.14
CA ASP A 36 13.80 -14.12 17.04
C ASP A 36 12.96 -12.97 16.49
N ILE A 37 13.30 -12.53 15.28
CA ILE A 37 12.50 -11.56 14.51
C ILE A 37 11.12 -12.20 14.31
N PRO A 38 10.01 -11.55 14.70
CA PRO A 38 8.69 -12.09 14.42
C PRO A 38 8.53 -12.13 12.90
N THR A 39 8.52 -13.35 12.38
CA THR A 39 8.15 -13.64 11.00
C THR A 39 6.76 -13.04 10.78
N THR A 40 6.62 -12.31 9.67
CA THR A 40 5.36 -11.73 9.18
C THR A 40 4.18 -12.67 9.47
N PRO A 41 3.00 -12.17 9.89
CA PRO A 41 1.86 -13.03 10.09
C PRO A 41 1.60 -13.81 8.81
N ASP A 42 1.70 -15.13 8.92
CA ASP A 42 1.40 -16.07 7.86
C ASP A 42 -0.11 -15.96 7.61
N PHE A 43 -0.47 -15.16 6.60
CA PHE A 43 -1.83 -15.09 6.08
C PHE A 43 -2.16 -16.48 5.54
N THR A 44 -2.71 -17.33 6.41
CA THR A 44 -3.28 -18.63 6.04
C THR A 44 -4.53 -18.38 5.21
N ALA A 45 -4.29 -18.08 3.93
CA ALA A 45 -5.30 -17.83 2.94
C ALA A 45 -6.16 -19.08 2.78
N THR A 46 -7.44 -18.97 3.11
CA THR A 46 -8.45 -19.89 2.58
C THR A 46 -8.32 -19.84 1.05
N SER A 47 -7.83 -20.94 0.46
CA SER A 47 -7.49 -21.05 -0.96
C SER A 47 -8.70 -20.71 -1.82
N THR A 48 -8.78 -19.45 -2.22
CA THR A 48 -9.72 -18.95 -3.21
C THR A 48 -8.88 -18.74 -4.46
N ALA A 49 -9.14 -19.56 -5.49
CA ALA A 49 -8.33 -19.61 -6.70
C ALA A 49 -8.20 -18.23 -7.35
N ALA A 50 -7.01 -17.93 -7.91
CA ALA A 50 -6.76 -16.71 -8.65
C ALA A 50 -7.76 -16.49 -9.79
N VAL A 51 -8.25 -15.27 -9.94
CA VAL A 51 -9.23 -14.82 -10.93
C VAL A 51 -8.52 -14.02 -12.01
N PRO A 52 -8.49 -14.48 -13.28
CA PRO A 52 -7.87 -13.69 -14.34
C PRO A 52 -8.67 -12.41 -14.62
N VAL A 53 -7.99 -11.30 -14.92
CA VAL A 53 -8.58 -9.96 -15.09
C VAL A 53 -9.75 -9.94 -16.09
N ARG A 54 -9.68 -10.76 -17.14
CA ARG A 54 -10.75 -10.92 -18.17
C ARG A 54 -12.08 -11.43 -17.62
N ARG A 55 -12.10 -11.99 -16.41
CA ARG A 55 -13.32 -12.44 -15.72
C ARG A 55 -13.92 -11.39 -14.80
N LEU A 56 -13.25 -10.27 -14.57
CA LEU A 56 -13.82 -9.18 -13.80
C LEU A 56 -15.01 -8.56 -14.52
N ARG A 57 -15.88 -7.91 -13.75
CA ARG A 57 -17.05 -7.18 -14.22
C ARG A 57 -17.05 -5.81 -13.55
N ALA A 58 -17.36 -4.80 -14.34
CA ALA A 58 -17.62 -3.47 -13.82
C ALA A 58 -18.93 -3.49 -13.02
N ALA A 59 -19.03 -2.64 -11.99
CA ALA A 59 -20.22 -2.59 -11.14
C ALA A 59 -21.49 -2.15 -11.90
N THR A 60 -21.32 -1.31 -12.92
CA THR A 60 -22.39 -0.85 -13.81
C THR A 60 -21.87 -0.74 -15.24
N ASN A 61 -22.76 -0.60 -16.21
CA ASN A 61 -22.38 -0.41 -17.62
C ASN A 61 -21.57 0.88 -17.88
N GLY A 62 -21.69 1.90 -17.03
CA GLY A 62 -20.94 3.15 -17.15
C GLY A 62 -19.66 3.20 -16.31
N SER A 63 -19.36 2.14 -15.55
CA SER A 63 -18.19 2.12 -14.68
C SER A 63 -16.93 1.79 -15.47
N ALA A 64 -15.94 2.69 -15.42
CA ALA A 64 -14.61 2.44 -16.00
C ALA A 64 -13.74 1.54 -15.11
N GLY A 65 -13.91 1.62 -13.79
CA GLY A 65 -13.12 0.89 -12.81
C GLY A 65 -13.67 -0.51 -12.51
N LEU A 66 -12.74 -1.46 -12.37
CA LEU A 66 -12.99 -2.81 -11.87
C LEU A 66 -12.59 -2.86 -10.39
N ASP A 67 -13.53 -3.14 -9.51
CA ASP A 67 -13.30 -3.15 -8.06
C ASP A 67 -12.27 -4.23 -7.64
N LEU A 68 -11.27 -3.83 -6.85
CA LEU A 68 -10.29 -4.71 -6.23
C LEU A 68 -10.66 -4.92 -4.76
N ILE A 69 -11.09 -6.15 -4.46
CA ILE A 69 -11.74 -6.52 -3.20
C ILE A 69 -10.78 -7.26 -2.28
N LEU A 70 -10.79 -6.91 -0.99
CA LEU A 70 -10.09 -7.63 0.08
C LEU A 70 -10.64 -9.04 0.25
N GLN A 71 -9.73 -9.99 0.42
CA GLN A 71 -10.05 -11.42 0.46
C GLN A 71 -9.98 -12.02 1.86
N ALA A 72 -9.43 -11.26 2.80
CA ALA A 72 -9.41 -11.54 4.22
C ALA A 72 -9.57 -10.21 4.98
N ASP A 73 -9.94 -10.32 6.25
CA ASP A 73 -9.87 -9.19 7.17
C ASP A 73 -8.41 -8.73 7.24
N THR A 74 -8.19 -7.42 7.10
CA THR A 74 -6.85 -6.84 7.03
C THR A 74 -6.72 -5.77 8.10
N ASP A 75 -5.72 -5.92 8.96
CA ASP A 75 -5.40 -4.97 10.03
C ASP A 75 -4.12 -4.20 9.69
N PHE A 76 -4.23 -2.88 9.65
CA PHE A 76 -3.13 -1.95 9.42
C PHE A 76 -2.67 -1.39 10.77
N GLN A 77 -1.99 -2.21 11.57
CA GLN A 77 -1.55 -1.84 12.92
C GLN A 77 -0.36 -0.86 12.94
N LEU A 78 0.43 -0.82 11.87
CA LEU A 78 1.61 0.01 11.72
C LEU A 78 1.32 1.23 10.84
N PRO A 79 0.66 2.29 11.36
CA PRO A 79 0.41 3.50 10.58
C PRO A 79 1.72 4.14 10.15
N GLY A 80 1.70 4.80 8.99
CA GLY A 80 2.88 5.46 8.44
C GLY A 80 3.68 4.64 7.44
N GLU A 81 3.41 3.33 7.31
CA GLU A 81 4.07 2.44 6.34
C GLU A 81 3.15 2.04 5.16
N VAL A 82 3.78 1.63 4.06
CA VAL A 82 3.07 1.13 2.88
C VAL A 82 2.87 -0.38 3.02
N HIS A 83 1.61 -0.78 3.08
CA HIS A 83 1.19 -2.17 3.11
C HIS A 83 0.90 -2.65 1.69
N VAL A 84 1.51 -3.77 1.31
CA VAL A 84 1.30 -4.38 -0.01
C VAL A 84 0.30 -5.53 0.12
N ILE A 85 -0.91 -5.33 -0.40
CA ILE A 85 -2.01 -6.27 -0.26
C ILE A 85 -2.17 -7.06 -1.56
N PRO A 86 -1.98 -8.39 -1.55
CA PRO A 86 -2.29 -9.22 -2.71
C PRO A 86 -3.80 -9.25 -2.94
N THR A 87 -4.21 -9.08 -4.19
CA THR A 87 -5.59 -9.35 -4.60
C THR A 87 -5.76 -10.83 -4.98
N GLN A 88 -6.93 -11.22 -5.48
CA GLN A 88 -7.09 -12.48 -6.21
C GLN A 88 -6.96 -12.30 -7.72
N VAL A 89 -6.78 -11.08 -8.21
CA VAL A 89 -6.79 -10.79 -9.64
C VAL A 89 -5.42 -11.09 -10.22
N THR A 90 -5.36 -11.82 -11.33
CA THR A 90 -4.13 -12.06 -12.09
C THR A 90 -4.24 -11.50 -13.50
N GLY A 91 -3.10 -11.13 -14.08
CA GLY A 91 -3.01 -10.89 -15.51
C GLY A 91 -2.84 -12.20 -16.31
N PRO A 92 -2.36 -12.12 -17.57
CA PRO A 92 -2.02 -10.89 -18.29
C PRO A 92 -3.26 -10.04 -18.60
N LEU A 93 -3.04 -8.76 -18.89
CA LEU A 93 -4.09 -7.87 -19.39
C LEU A 93 -4.28 -8.11 -20.90
N PRO A 94 -5.36 -7.59 -21.50
CA PRO A 94 -5.47 -7.57 -22.96
C PRO A 94 -4.26 -6.87 -23.61
N PRO A 95 -3.85 -7.28 -24.83
CA PRO A 95 -2.78 -6.61 -25.54
C PRO A 95 -3.03 -5.11 -25.70
N GLN A 96 -1.97 -4.30 -25.64
CA GLN A 96 -2.02 -2.83 -25.78
C GLN A 96 -2.91 -2.12 -24.75
N VAL A 97 -3.14 -2.75 -23.60
CA VAL A 97 -3.83 -2.17 -22.44
C VAL A 97 -2.90 -2.11 -21.23
N VAL A 98 -2.89 -0.97 -20.55
CA VAL A 98 -2.22 -0.79 -19.26
C VAL A 98 -3.29 -0.77 -18.17
N GLY A 99 -2.98 -1.39 -17.04
CA GLY A 99 -3.83 -1.37 -15.85
C GLY A 99 -3.36 -0.27 -14.91
N LEU A 100 -4.25 0.64 -14.53
CA LEU A 100 -4.00 1.64 -13.50
C LEU A 100 -4.76 1.25 -12.23
N ILE A 101 -4.03 0.93 -11.16
CA ILE A 101 -4.61 0.75 -9.83
C ILE A 101 -4.75 2.14 -9.22
N LEU A 102 -5.98 2.56 -8.96
CA LEU A 102 -6.31 3.88 -8.44
C LEU A 102 -7.21 3.78 -7.20
N PRO A 103 -7.22 4.80 -6.33
CA PRO A 103 -8.17 4.87 -5.23
C PRO A 103 -9.61 4.93 -5.74
N ARG A 104 -10.54 4.40 -4.94
CA ARG A 104 -11.98 4.66 -5.10
C ARG A 104 -12.30 6.06 -4.57
N SER A 105 -13.37 6.68 -5.07
CA SER A 105 -13.75 8.04 -4.68
C SER A 105 -13.99 8.22 -3.17
N HIS A 106 -14.34 7.15 -2.45
CA HIS A 106 -14.56 7.18 -1.00
C HIS A 106 -13.34 6.76 -0.17
N ALA A 107 -12.25 6.26 -0.76
CA ALA A 107 -11.12 5.69 -0.03
C ALA A 107 -10.52 6.67 0.99
N GLY A 108 -10.29 7.92 0.58
CA GLY A 108 -9.78 8.96 1.48
C GLY A 108 -10.72 9.32 2.63
N ARG A 109 -12.04 9.14 2.47
CA ARG A 109 -13.01 9.34 3.57
C ARG A 109 -12.97 8.19 4.59
N MET A 110 -12.49 7.03 4.16
CA MET A 110 -12.35 5.85 5.00
C MET A 110 -11.03 5.84 5.77
N GLY A 111 -10.14 6.83 5.62
CA GLY A 111 -8.91 6.96 6.41
C GLY A 111 -7.70 6.22 5.85
N PHE A 112 -7.80 5.68 4.63
CA PHE A 112 -6.68 5.04 3.93
C PHE A 112 -6.44 5.64 2.55
N PHE A 113 -5.21 5.53 2.09
CA PHE A 113 -4.75 6.03 0.79
C PHE A 113 -4.22 4.88 -0.04
N VAL A 114 -4.64 4.83 -1.30
CA VAL A 114 -4.09 3.88 -2.28
C VAL A 114 -2.99 4.59 -3.04
N ILE A 115 -1.79 4.02 -3.04
CA ILE A 115 -0.69 4.49 -3.87
C ILE A 115 -0.94 4.00 -5.29
N PRO A 116 -1.02 4.90 -6.29
CA PRO A 116 -1.25 4.50 -7.68
C PRO A 116 -0.24 3.46 -8.16
N GLY A 117 -0.72 2.46 -8.88
CA GLY A 117 0.10 1.40 -9.44
C GLY A 117 -0.11 1.25 -10.94
N VAL A 118 0.94 0.88 -11.66
CA VAL A 118 0.88 0.54 -13.08
C VAL A 118 1.07 -0.97 -13.24
N ILE A 119 0.16 -1.61 -13.95
CA ILE A 119 0.18 -3.03 -14.30
C ILE A 119 0.42 -3.13 -15.80
N ASP A 120 1.57 -3.67 -16.17
CA ASP A 120 1.94 -3.89 -17.56
C ASP A 120 1.08 -5.01 -18.19
N ALA A 121 0.89 -4.94 -19.52
CA ALA A 121 0.02 -5.87 -20.23
C ALA A 121 0.46 -7.34 -20.07
N ASP A 122 1.77 -7.57 -20.03
CA ASP A 122 2.39 -8.89 -19.93
C ASP A 122 2.61 -9.36 -18.48
N TYR A 123 2.16 -8.60 -17.48
CA TYR A 123 2.24 -9.01 -16.09
C TYR A 123 1.28 -10.17 -15.80
N THR A 124 1.80 -11.38 -15.58
CA THR A 124 0.99 -12.59 -15.33
C THR A 124 0.75 -12.89 -13.85
N GLY A 125 1.39 -12.13 -12.96
CA GLY A 125 1.29 -12.34 -11.51
C GLY A 125 -0.02 -11.85 -10.91
N ILE A 126 -0.14 -12.06 -9.59
CA ILE A 126 -1.22 -11.51 -8.77
C ILE A 126 -1.03 -9.99 -8.65
N LEU A 127 -2.06 -9.24 -9.03
CA LEU A 127 -2.11 -7.79 -8.85
C LEU A 127 -2.09 -7.48 -7.35
N LYS A 128 -1.31 -6.47 -6.97
CA LYS A 128 -1.16 -6.03 -5.58
C LYS A 128 -1.56 -4.57 -5.45
N VAL A 129 -2.26 -4.24 -4.38
CA VAL A 129 -2.64 -2.86 -4.04
C VAL A 129 -1.72 -2.37 -2.93
N GLN A 130 -1.13 -1.21 -3.12
CA GLN A 130 -0.33 -0.55 -2.09
C GLN A 130 -1.22 0.41 -1.31
N VAL A 131 -1.35 0.18 0.00
CA VAL A 131 -2.20 0.95 0.89
C VAL A 131 -1.37 1.58 1.98
N TRP A 132 -1.62 2.85 2.24
CA TRP A 132 -1.02 3.59 3.34
C TRP A 132 -2.14 4.13 4.24
N THR A 133 -1.96 4.04 5.56
CA THR A 133 -2.89 4.57 6.55
C THR A 133 -2.15 5.53 7.49
N SER A 134 -2.81 6.61 7.88
CA SER A 134 -2.26 7.57 8.85
C SER A 134 -2.53 7.17 10.31
N LEU A 135 -3.49 6.28 10.53
CA LEU A 135 -3.91 5.76 11.84
C LEU A 135 -4.12 4.25 11.75
N PRO A 136 -4.07 3.52 12.88
CA PRO A 136 -4.42 2.11 12.91
C PRO A 136 -5.84 1.91 12.39
N GLN A 137 -6.01 0.94 11.49
CA GLN A 137 -7.29 0.72 10.82
C GLN A 137 -7.49 -0.75 10.50
N GLN A 138 -8.72 -1.22 10.64
CA GLN A 138 -9.14 -2.53 10.16
C GLN A 138 -10.10 -2.38 9.00
N LEU A 139 -9.87 -3.16 7.94
CA LEU A 139 -10.77 -3.29 6.82
C LEU A 139 -11.29 -4.73 6.73
N PRO A 140 -12.62 -4.94 6.73
CA PRO A 140 -13.18 -6.28 6.66
C PRO A 140 -13.00 -6.88 5.26
N LYS A 141 -12.96 -8.20 5.20
CA LYS A 141 -13.08 -8.98 3.96
C LYS A 141 -14.28 -8.50 3.15
N GLY A 142 -14.14 -8.44 1.83
CA GLY A 142 -15.19 -7.95 0.94
C GLY A 142 -15.15 -6.44 0.71
N SER A 143 -14.35 -5.68 1.47
CA SER A 143 -14.14 -4.27 1.20
C SER A 143 -13.46 -4.08 -0.16
N SER A 144 -14.09 -3.30 -1.05
CA SER A 144 -13.41 -2.85 -2.27
C SER A 144 -12.57 -1.62 -1.96
N ILE A 145 -11.24 -1.81 -2.01
CA ILE A 145 -10.22 -0.86 -1.52
C ILE A 145 -9.61 -0.02 -2.64
N ALA A 146 -9.58 -0.52 -3.85
CA ALA A 146 -9.04 0.15 -5.02
C ALA A 146 -9.86 -0.24 -6.25
N GLN A 147 -9.57 0.40 -7.38
CA GLN A 147 -10.12 0.03 -8.66
C GLN A 147 -9.01 -0.10 -9.70
N LEU A 148 -9.15 -1.06 -10.59
CA LEU A 148 -8.32 -1.23 -11.77
C LEU A 148 -9.02 -0.53 -12.95
N ILE A 149 -8.38 0.46 -13.55
CA ILE A 149 -8.82 1.08 -14.80
C ILE A 149 -7.94 0.55 -15.93
N LEU A 150 -8.57 0.02 -16.97
CA LEU A 150 -7.90 -0.48 -18.16
C LEU A 150 -7.89 0.63 -19.22
N VAL A 151 -6.70 1.05 -19.65
CA VAL A 151 -6.53 2.16 -20.60
C VAL A 151 -5.71 1.67 -21.80
N PRO A 152 -6.12 1.95 -23.05
CA PRO A 152 -5.28 1.72 -24.21
C PRO A 152 -3.97 2.51 -24.08
N PHE A 153 -2.85 1.91 -24.49
CA PHE A 153 -1.56 2.59 -24.47
C PHE A 153 -0.74 2.30 -25.72
N TRP A 154 0.27 3.15 -25.94
CA TRP A 154 1.25 2.98 -26.99
C TRP A 154 2.64 3.32 -26.42
N VAL A 155 3.65 2.51 -26.77
CA VAL A 155 5.06 2.72 -26.36
C VAL A 155 5.94 2.74 -27.62
N PRO A 156 6.75 3.79 -27.84
CA PRO A 156 7.68 3.85 -28.95
C PRO A 156 8.80 2.80 -28.81
N GLY A 157 9.15 2.10 -29.89
CA GLY A 157 10.38 1.30 -29.97
C GLY A 157 10.43 0.06 -29.07
N ALA A 158 9.28 -0.48 -28.66
CA ALA A 158 9.22 -1.70 -27.86
C ALA A 158 9.86 -2.89 -28.61
N LYS A 159 10.93 -3.47 -28.06
CA LYS A 159 11.54 -4.71 -28.55
C LYS A 159 10.89 -5.90 -27.83
N ASN A 160 10.53 -6.96 -28.56
CA ASN A 160 9.96 -8.19 -27.97
C ASN A 160 10.89 -8.76 -26.90
N LYS A 161 10.55 -8.52 -25.62
CA LYS A 161 11.14 -9.18 -24.46
C LYS A 161 10.00 -9.49 -23.52
N GLU A 162 9.80 -10.77 -23.22
CA GLU A 162 8.82 -11.20 -22.22
C GLU A 162 9.26 -10.72 -20.84
N ARG A 163 8.36 -10.07 -20.09
CA ARG A 163 8.59 -9.70 -18.70
C ARG A 163 8.30 -10.89 -17.78
N ALA A 164 9.15 -11.08 -16.76
CA ALA A 164 8.95 -12.08 -15.71
C ALA A 164 7.86 -11.63 -14.71
N THR A 165 7.40 -12.53 -13.82
CA THR A 165 6.35 -12.30 -12.80
C THR A 165 6.70 -11.28 -11.70
N GLY A 166 7.87 -10.65 -11.77
CA GLY A 166 8.30 -9.62 -10.82
C GLY A 166 7.53 -8.31 -11.04
N GLY A 167 6.93 -7.79 -9.97
CA GLY A 167 6.42 -6.41 -9.89
C GLY A 167 7.47 -5.44 -9.33
N PHE A 168 7.11 -4.16 -9.15
CA PHE A 168 7.92 -3.16 -8.42
C PHE A 168 9.34 -2.91 -8.97
N GLY A 169 9.47 -2.66 -10.28
CA GLY A 169 10.76 -2.26 -10.86
C GLY A 169 11.75 -3.40 -11.14
N SER A 170 11.29 -4.65 -11.18
CA SER A 170 12.12 -5.83 -11.48
C SER A 170 12.48 -6.01 -12.97
N THR A 171 12.27 -4.99 -13.79
CA THR A 171 12.85 -4.91 -15.13
C THR A 171 14.36 -4.71 -14.99
N LYS A 172 15.14 -5.79 -15.08
CA LYS A 172 16.62 -5.74 -14.99
C LYS A 172 17.17 -4.70 -15.97
N ASN A 173 17.67 -3.59 -15.44
CA ASN A 173 18.48 -2.64 -16.17
C ASN A 173 19.75 -3.39 -16.62
N ARG A 174 19.91 -3.63 -17.92
CA ARG A 174 21.21 -4.01 -18.50
C ARG A 174 21.65 -2.94 -19.47
N GLY A 175 22.17 -1.86 -18.88
CA GLY A 175 23.20 -1.03 -19.48
C GLY A 175 24.39 -1.11 -18.54
N SER A 176 25.33 -2.01 -18.83
CA SER A 176 26.68 -1.91 -18.29
C SER A 176 27.26 -0.62 -18.84
N GLY A 177 27.49 0.32 -17.93
CA GLY A 177 28.23 1.54 -18.14
C GLY A 177 28.77 1.88 -16.77
N ASP A 178 30.03 1.49 -16.53
CA ASP A 178 30.77 1.82 -15.32
C ASP A 178 30.65 3.32 -15.06
N CYS A 179 29.98 3.69 -13.96
CA CYS A 179 30.03 5.04 -13.44
C CYS A 179 30.25 4.92 -11.94
N CYS A 180 31.51 4.65 -11.59
CA CYS A 180 32.17 5.04 -10.34
C CYS A 180 33.61 4.50 -10.38
N THR A 181 34.43 5.01 -11.29
CA THR A 181 35.88 5.07 -11.04
C THR A 181 36.16 6.43 -10.43
N THR A 182 36.34 6.46 -9.12
CA THR A 182 37.01 7.57 -8.43
C THR A 182 38.43 7.64 -8.95
N SER A 183 38.76 8.68 -9.73
CA SER A 183 40.15 9.07 -9.91
C SER A 183 40.50 10.10 -8.85
N GLU A 184 41.26 9.69 -7.84
CA GLU A 184 42.12 10.63 -7.12
C GLU A 184 43.28 11.02 -8.05
N LYS A 185 43.49 12.34 -8.16
CA LYS A 185 44.78 12.95 -8.49
C LYS A 185 44.92 14.20 -7.64
#